data_AF-F3KH83-F1
#
_entry.id   AF-F3KH83-F1
#
_cell.length_a   1.000
_cell.length_b   1.000
_cell.length_c   1.000
_cell.angle_alpha   90.00
_cell.angle_beta   90.00
_cell.angle_gamma   90.00
#
_symmetry.space_group_name_H-M   'P 1'
#
loop_
_entity.id
_entity.type
_entity.pdbx_description
1 polymer ?
#
loop_
_entity_poly.entity_id
_entity_poly.type
_entity_poly.pdbx_seq_one_letter_code
_entity_poly.pdbx_strand_id
1 'polypeptide(L)'
;MASIAKEAGLSMGSIYKHIQSKEDVLVALATKMNENLVAVLVKVLELPLTMPERLLAFSLMSPEKYRLYPFDEHLEMLIGNEAILKRASRGWVEKVMRIDQSFEEYFVALVCRRVEDGELKVALADRDDVLEEILVSIWAMNVGYNQVVFQRHARSLVGEPIALPFPLAPNDHFVNAVRRLLNTYPWREPISDEGVKKTCQLLEQHGLR
;
A
#
# COMPACT_ATOMS: atom_id res chain seq x y z
N MET A 1 16.78 15.24 17.42
CA MET A 1 18.10 15.31 16.75
C MET A 1 19.24 14.92 17.67
N ALA A 2 19.45 15.57 18.83
CA ALA A 2 20.50 15.18 19.78
C ALA A 2 20.46 13.70 20.20
N SER A 3 19.27 13.18 20.55
CA SER A 3 19.12 11.76 20.88
C SER A 3 19.44 10.85 19.71
N ILE A 4 19.04 11.22 18.48
CA ILE A 4 19.34 10.46 17.26
C ILE A 4 20.86 10.42 17.02
N ALA A 5 21.56 11.54 17.19
CA ALA A 5 23.02 11.62 17.07
C ALA A 5 23.73 10.71 18.06
N LYS A 6 23.29 10.75 19.33
CA LYS A 6 23.83 9.91 20.40
C LYS A 6 23.64 8.42 20.08
N GLU A 7 22.42 8.01 19.76
CA GLU A 7 22.11 6.59 19.46
C GLU A 7 22.81 6.10 18.18
N ALA A 8 22.98 6.97 17.18
CA ALA A 8 23.71 6.63 15.96
C ALA A 8 25.25 6.64 16.12
N GLY A 9 25.77 7.06 17.28
CA GLY A 9 27.21 7.24 17.48
C GLY A 9 27.83 8.34 16.59
N LEU A 10 27.03 9.31 16.15
CA LEU A 10 27.44 10.38 15.25
C LEU A 10 27.49 11.73 15.96
N SER A 11 28.38 12.62 15.52
CA SER A 11 28.33 14.02 15.94
C SER A 11 27.12 14.73 15.34
N MET A 12 26.60 15.75 16.03
CA MET A 12 25.51 16.58 15.52
C MET A 12 25.83 17.18 14.15
N GLY A 13 27.08 17.65 13.95
CA GLY A 13 27.52 18.19 12.67
C GLY A 13 27.52 17.17 11.53
N SER A 14 27.71 15.88 11.82
CA SER A 14 27.62 14.82 10.82
C SER A 14 26.16 14.56 10.40
N ILE A 15 25.22 14.60 11.35
CA ILE A 15 23.79 14.47 11.04
C ILE A 15 23.30 15.62 10.16
N TYR A 16 23.65 16.86 10.49
CA TYR A 16 23.19 18.05 9.75
C TYR A 16 23.72 18.13 8.32
N LYS A 17 24.69 17.29 7.92
CA LYS A 17 25.08 17.15 6.51
C LYS A 17 24.02 16.44 5.66
N HIS A 18 23.17 15.62 6.27
CA HIS A 18 22.22 14.75 5.58
C HIS A 18 20.75 15.08 5.90
N ILE A 19 20.49 15.61 7.09
CA ILE A 19 19.13 15.80 7.64
C ILE A 19 19.08 17.15 8.36
N GLN A 20 18.21 18.06 7.92
CA GLN A 20 18.10 19.42 8.46
C GLN A 20 17.10 19.53 9.61
N SER A 21 16.08 18.66 9.66
CA SER A 21 15.01 18.70 10.65
C SER A 21 14.61 17.30 11.12
N LYS A 22 13.77 17.21 12.16
CA LYS A 22 13.17 15.92 12.55
C LYS A 22 12.19 15.43 11.48
N GLU A 23 11.57 16.34 10.74
CA GLU A 23 10.68 16.01 9.61
C GLU A 23 11.45 15.40 8.45
N ASP A 24 12.69 15.82 8.19
CA ASP A 24 13.57 15.12 7.23
C ASP A 24 13.81 13.67 7.62
N VAL A 25 13.94 13.37 8.92
CA VAL A 25 14.05 11.98 9.40
C VAL A 25 12.78 11.21 9.08
N LEU A 26 11.60 11.79 9.36
CA LEU A 26 10.31 11.14 9.07
C LEU A 26 10.16 10.87 7.58
N VAL A 27 10.45 11.85 6.71
CA VAL A 27 10.36 11.68 5.25
C VAL A 27 11.43 10.72 4.73
N ALA A 28 12.62 10.67 5.32
CA ALA A 28 13.64 9.69 4.95
C ALA A 28 13.20 8.25 5.29
N LEU A 29 12.62 8.04 6.48
CA LEU A 29 12.04 6.75 6.86
C LEU A 29 10.86 6.37 5.96
N ALA A 30 9.99 7.34 5.65
CA ALA A 30 8.87 7.21 4.73
C ALA A 30 9.30 6.73 3.35
N THR A 31 10.38 7.34 2.84
CA THR A 31 10.95 7.01 1.54
C THR A 31 11.34 5.53 1.52
N LYS A 32 12.00 5.03 2.57
CA LYS A 32 12.37 3.61 2.67
C LYS A 32 11.17 2.67 2.86
N MET A 33 10.20 3.08 3.65
CA MET A 33 8.94 2.36 3.82
C MET A 33 8.21 2.20 2.48
N ASN A 34 8.07 3.29 1.70
CA ASN A 34 7.40 3.28 0.40
C ASN A 34 8.20 2.51 -0.66
N GLU A 35 9.52 2.62 -0.69
CA GLU A 35 10.37 1.78 -1.55
C GLU A 35 10.12 0.28 -1.29
N ASN A 36 10.05 -0.11 -0.01
CA ASN A 36 9.79 -1.49 0.39
C ASN A 36 8.35 -1.93 0.01
N LEU A 37 7.35 -1.10 0.31
CA LEU A 37 5.95 -1.38 -0.02
C LEU A 37 5.78 -1.55 -1.54
N VAL A 38 6.29 -0.61 -2.34
CA VAL A 38 6.23 -0.69 -3.81
C VAL A 38 6.91 -1.98 -4.31
N ALA A 39 8.07 -2.35 -3.76
CA ALA A 39 8.73 -3.59 -4.14
C ALA A 39 7.89 -4.84 -3.83
N VAL A 40 7.11 -4.83 -2.75
CA VAL A 40 6.16 -5.92 -2.41
C VAL A 40 4.95 -5.90 -3.34
N LEU A 41 4.36 -4.73 -3.60
CA LEU A 41 3.20 -4.61 -4.49
C LEU A 41 3.53 -5.06 -5.92
N VAL A 42 4.72 -4.69 -6.43
CA VAL A 42 5.20 -5.17 -7.74
C VAL A 42 5.31 -6.70 -7.78
N LYS A 43 5.85 -7.34 -6.74
CA LYS A 43 5.88 -8.82 -6.67
C LYS A 43 4.49 -9.44 -6.76
N VAL A 44 3.51 -8.85 -6.08
CA VAL A 44 2.11 -9.31 -6.15
C VAL A 44 1.53 -9.12 -7.55
N LEU A 45 1.80 -7.98 -8.19
CA LEU A 45 1.36 -7.68 -9.55
C LEU A 45 2.02 -8.58 -10.60
N GLU A 46 3.12 -9.25 -10.28
CA GLU A 46 3.81 -10.22 -11.13
C GLU A 46 3.34 -11.68 -10.92
N LEU A 47 2.52 -11.95 -9.91
CA LEU A 47 2.00 -13.30 -9.64
C LEU A 47 1.16 -13.84 -10.82
N PRO A 48 1.09 -15.17 -11.03
CA PRO A 48 0.31 -15.82 -12.07
C PRO A 48 -1.21 -15.84 -11.75
N LEU A 49 -1.76 -14.64 -11.56
CA LEU A 49 -3.13 -14.30 -11.22
C LEU A 49 -3.71 -13.41 -12.33
N THR A 50 -5.04 -13.42 -12.47
CA THR A 50 -5.70 -12.39 -13.30
C THR A 50 -5.53 -11.01 -12.66
N MET A 51 -5.67 -9.94 -13.43
CA MET A 51 -5.57 -8.58 -12.90
C MET A 51 -6.49 -8.33 -11.70
N PRO A 52 -7.80 -8.66 -11.73
CA PRO A 52 -8.65 -8.44 -10.56
C PRO A 52 -8.25 -9.33 -9.36
N GLU A 53 -7.72 -10.53 -9.58
CA GLU A 53 -7.14 -11.35 -8.51
C GLU A 53 -5.91 -10.69 -7.88
N ARG A 54 -5.04 -10.05 -8.67
CA ARG A 54 -3.87 -9.30 -8.19
C ARG A 54 -4.28 -8.06 -7.38
N LEU A 55 -5.33 -7.35 -7.80
CA LEU A 55 -5.88 -6.21 -7.06
C LEU A 55 -6.48 -6.66 -5.72
N LEU A 56 -7.22 -7.77 -5.71
CA LEU A 56 -7.75 -8.35 -4.47
C LEU A 56 -6.62 -8.80 -3.53
N ALA A 57 -5.51 -9.28 -4.07
CA ALA A 57 -4.38 -9.75 -3.28
C ALA A 57 -3.84 -8.69 -2.31
N PHE A 58 -3.90 -7.40 -2.66
CA PHE A 58 -3.50 -6.31 -1.76
C PHE A 58 -4.26 -6.33 -0.42
N SER A 59 -5.55 -6.67 -0.45
CA SER A 59 -6.40 -6.79 0.75
C SER A 59 -6.19 -8.10 1.51
N LEU A 60 -5.54 -9.09 0.91
CA LEU A 60 -5.31 -10.42 1.49
C LEU A 60 -3.90 -10.58 2.07
N MET A 61 -3.00 -9.64 1.80
CA MET A 61 -1.65 -9.61 2.38
C MET A 61 -1.69 -9.36 3.88
N SER A 62 -0.67 -9.89 4.55
CA SER A 62 -0.42 -9.66 5.96
C SER A 62 0.48 -8.43 6.16
N PRO A 63 0.09 -7.42 6.98
CA PRO A 63 0.93 -6.25 7.25
C PRO A 63 2.33 -6.58 7.77
N GLU A 64 2.47 -7.60 8.60
CA GLU A 64 3.76 -8.08 9.09
C GLU A 64 4.71 -8.60 8.00
N LYS A 65 4.20 -8.87 6.80
CA LYS A 65 5.00 -9.38 5.67
C LYS A 65 5.49 -8.29 4.73
N TYR A 66 4.81 -7.15 4.69
CA TYR A 66 5.18 -6.03 3.82
C TYR A 66 5.70 -4.81 4.56
N ARG A 67 5.57 -4.75 5.89
CA ARG A 67 6.12 -3.64 6.67
C ARG A 67 7.64 -3.69 6.75
N LEU A 68 8.23 -2.51 6.67
CA LEU A 68 9.65 -2.30 6.94
C LEU A 68 9.87 -1.99 8.44
N TYR A 69 8.98 -1.22 9.05
CA TYR A 69 9.04 -0.87 10.47
C TYR A 69 7.74 -1.27 11.19
N PRO A 70 7.80 -1.56 12.51
CA PRO A 70 6.60 -1.89 13.28
C PRO A 70 5.59 -0.72 13.39
N PHE A 71 5.98 0.48 12.95
CA PHE A 71 5.20 1.71 13.04
C PHE A 71 4.84 2.32 11.67
N ASP A 72 4.96 1.56 10.57
CA ASP A 72 4.71 2.04 9.21
C ASP A 72 3.37 2.77 9.06
N GLU A 73 2.27 2.23 9.61
CA GLU A 73 0.93 2.85 9.53
C GLU A 73 0.89 4.25 10.18
N HIS A 74 1.60 4.41 11.32
CA HIS A 74 1.68 5.71 11.99
C HIS A 74 2.57 6.67 11.21
N LEU A 75 3.64 6.15 10.62
CA LEU A 75 4.51 6.93 9.75
C LEU A 75 3.68 7.44 8.57
N GLU A 76 2.98 6.56 7.83
CA GLU A 76 2.11 6.89 6.69
C GLU A 76 1.11 8.00 7.03
N MET A 77 0.43 7.89 8.17
CA MET A 77 -0.49 8.94 8.64
C MET A 77 0.20 10.30 8.88
N LEU A 78 1.45 10.31 9.37
CA LEU A 78 2.19 11.54 9.62
C LEU A 78 2.68 12.21 8.33
N ILE A 79 3.24 11.43 7.39
CA ILE A 79 3.73 11.99 6.12
C ILE A 79 2.62 12.29 5.12
N GLY A 80 1.44 11.66 5.25
CA GLY A 80 0.24 12.08 4.51
C GLY A 80 -0.27 13.47 4.90
N ASN A 81 0.23 14.06 5.98
CA ASN A 81 -0.15 15.40 6.41
C ASN A 81 0.75 16.48 5.79
N GLU A 82 0.16 17.33 4.96
CA GLU A 82 0.85 18.45 4.28
C GLU A 82 1.60 19.37 5.26
N ALA A 83 1.10 19.58 6.49
CA ALA A 83 1.75 20.44 7.48
C ALA A 83 3.10 19.86 7.96
N ILE A 84 3.25 18.54 7.97
CA ILE A 84 4.52 17.88 8.25
C ILE A 84 5.45 18.01 7.05
N LEU A 85 4.96 17.73 5.84
CA LEU A 85 5.76 17.82 4.61
C LEU A 85 6.30 19.23 4.34
N LYS A 86 5.51 20.28 4.61
CA LYS A 86 5.93 21.69 4.50
C LYS A 86 7.15 22.05 5.36
N ARG A 87 7.44 21.26 6.39
CA ARG A 87 8.56 21.46 7.32
C ARG A 87 9.76 20.54 7.03
N ALA A 88 9.62 19.63 6.08
CA ALA A 88 10.71 18.84 5.55
C ALA A 88 11.43 19.61 4.41
N SER A 89 12.69 19.28 4.21
CA SER A 89 13.51 19.75 3.12
C SER A 89 12.93 19.27 1.79
N ARG A 90 12.87 20.19 0.83
CA ARG A 90 12.33 19.94 -0.52
C ARG A 90 12.91 18.68 -1.17
N GLY A 91 14.22 18.47 -1.07
CA GLY A 91 14.87 17.29 -1.68
C GLY A 91 14.42 15.95 -1.09
N TRP A 92 13.96 15.91 0.17
CA TRP A 92 13.36 14.70 0.75
C TRP A 92 11.91 14.52 0.30
N VAL A 93 11.14 15.60 0.26
CA VAL A 93 9.76 15.57 -0.26
C VAL A 93 9.74 15.11 -1.72
N GLU A 94 10.60 15.65 -2.57
CA GLU A 94 10.72 15.23 -3.98
C GLU A 94 11.15 13.76 -4.15
N LYS A 95 11.83 13.16 -3.17
CA LYS A 95 12.18 11.73 -3.23
C LYS A 95 10.98 10.84 -2.97
N VAL A 96 10.22 11.14 -1.91
CA VAL A 96 9.04 10.33 -1.58
C VAL A 96 7.95 10.47 -2.65
N MET A 97 7.74 11.67 -3.20
CA MET A 97 6.77 11.92 -4.28
C MET A 97 7.14 11.17 -5.57
N ARG A 98 8.44 11.03 -5.87
CA ARG A 98 8.89 10.28 -7.06
C ARG A 98 8.59 8.79 -6.97
N ILE A 99 8.61 8.21 -5.77
CA ILE A 99 8.27 6.80 -5.58
C ILE A 99 6.80 6.58 -5.91
N ASP A 100 5.93 7.45 -5.39
CA ASP A 100 4.48 7.43 -5.63
C ASP A 100 4.16 7.55 -7.12
N GLN A 101 4.67 8.60 -7.77
CA GLN A 101 4.50 8.82 -9.22
C GLN A 101 5.00 7.63 -10.06
N SER A 102 6.17 7.07 -9.72
CA SER A 102 6.72 5.94 -10.48
C SER A 102 5.85 4.68 -10.34
N PHE A 103 5.24 4.46 -9.17
CA PHE A 103 4.35 3.33 -8.96
C PHE A 103 3.01 3.52 -9.67
N GLU A 104 2.46 4.73 -9.64
CA GLU A 104 1.24 5.10 -10.38
C GLU A 104 1.42 4.88 -11.89
N GLU A 105 2.52 5.39 -12.47
CA GLU A 105 2.86 5.19 -13.88
C GLU A 105 2.99 3.69 -14.23
N TYR A 106 3.66 2.91 -13.37
CA TYR A 106 3.77 1.46 -13.54
C TYR A 106 2.41 0.77 -13.52
N PHE A 107 1.55 1.13 -12.58
CA PHE A 107 0.22 0.55 -12.42
C PHE A 107 -0.67 0.87 -13.62
N VAL A 108 -0.73 2.13 -14.03
CA VAL A 108 -1.49 2.58 -15.21
C VAL A 108 -1.02 1.80 -16.45
N ALA A 109 0.29 1.71 -16.68
CA ALA A 109 0.85 0.95 -17.80
C ALA A 109 0.51 -0.55 -17.73
N LEU A 110 0.39 -1.12 -16.53
CA LEU A 110 -0.01 -2.52 -16.35
C LEU A 110 -1.48 -2.72 -16.72
N VAL A 111 -2.39 -1.87 -16.26
CA VAL A 111 -3.83 -1.98 -16.54
C VAL A 111 -4.15 -1.61 -18.00
N CYS A 112 -3.48 -0.62 -18.59
CA CYS A 112 -3.63 -0.33 -20.02
C CYS A 112 -3.34 -1.57 -20.89
N ARG A 113 -2.29 -2.32 -20.55
CA ARG A 113 -1.98 -3.60 -21.24
C ARG A 113 -3.09 -4.64 -21.08
N ARG A 114 -3.84 -4.62 -19.97
CA ARG A 114 -5.01 -5.50 -19.75
C ARG A 114 -6.20 -5.10 -20.62
N VAL A 115 -6.31 -3.83 -20.98
CA VAL A 115 -7.32 -3.37 -21.94
C VAL A 115 -6.92 -3.82 -23.35
N GLU A 116 -5.65 -3.67 -23.70
CA GLU A 116 -5.11 -4.05 -25.01
C GLU A 116 -5.19 -5.56 -25.28
N ASP A 117 -4.94 -6.41 -24.27
CA ASP A 117 -5.03 -7.87 -24.39
C ASP A 117 -6.46 -8.42 -24.19
N GLY A 118 -7.43 -7.53 -23.95
CA GLY A 118 -8.85 -7.87 -23.79
C GLY A 118 -9.20 -8.54 -22.46
N GLU A 119 -8.30 -8.53 -21.47
CA GLU A 119 -8.60 -8.94 -20.10
C GLU A 119 -9.57 -7.97 -19.41
N LEU A 120 -9.50 -6.66 -19.69
CA LEU A 120 -10.48 -5.64 -19.28
C LEU A 120 -11.21 -5.08 -20.50
N LYS A 121 -12.52 -5.34 -20.61
CA LYS A 121 -13.32 -5.02 -21.80
C LYS A 121 -13.98 -3.65 -21.69
N VAL A 122 -13.20 -2.59 -21.81
CA VAL A 122 -13.66 -1.20 -21.83
C VAL A 122 -13.45 -0.56 -23.19
N ALA A 123 -14.29 0.41 -23.57
CA ALA A 123 -14.06 1.18 -24.77
C ALA A 123 -12.80 2.06 -24.59
N LEU A 124 -12.04 2.27 -25.67
CA LEU A 124 -10.82 3.11 -25.60
C LEU A 124 -11.11 4.54 -25.12
N ALA A 125 -12.30 5.06 -25.40
CA ALA A 125 -12.72 6.39 -24.97
C ALA A 125 -12.93 6.51 -23.45
N ASP A 126 -13.30 5.41 -22.79
CA ASP A 126 -13.61 5.37 -21.35
C ASP A 126 -12.44 4.82 -20.52
N ARG A 127 -11.33 4.45 -21.20
CA ARG A 127 -10.21 3.74 -20.58
C ARG A 127 -9.66 4.48 -19.37
N ASP A 128 -9.25 5.73 -19.56
CA ASP A 128 -8.51 6.47 -18.54
C ASP A 128 -9.40 6.74 -17.29
N ASP A 129 -10.69 7.02 -17.51
CA ASP A 129 -11.68 7.19 -16.43
C ASP A 129 -11.87 5.89 -15.63
N VAL A 130 -12.05 4.75 -16.30
CA VAL A 130 -12.21 3.45 -15.61
C VAL A 130 -10.94 3.04 -14.86
N LEU A 131 -9.76 3.37 -15.40
CA LEU A 131 -8.48 3.10 -14.74
C LEU A 131 -8.35 3.90 -13.44
N GLU A 132 -8.66 5.19 -13.49
CA GLU A 132 -8.67 6.07 -12.32
C GLU A 132 -9.67 5.57 -11.27
N GLU A 133 -10.90 5.21 -11.69
CA GLU A 133 -11.91 4.63 -10.81
C GLU A 133 -11.42 3.39 -10.07
N ILE A 134 -10.77 2.45 -10.78
CA ILE A 134 -10.22 1.23 -10.18
C ILE A 134 -9.12 1.59 -9.17
N LEU A 135 -8.18 2.45 -9.57
CA LEU A 135 -7.02 2.82 -8.74
C LEU A 135 -7.49 3.49 -7.44
N VAL A 136 -8.28 4.56 -7.55
CA VAL A 136 -8.73 5.33 -6.39
C VAL A 136 -9.60 4.49 -5.47
N SER A 137 -10.48 3.64 -6.02
CA SER A 137 -11.39 2.83 -5.20
C SER A 137 -10.64 1.76 -4.41
N ILE A 138 -9.69 1.06 -5.04
CA ILE A 138 -8.90 0.02 -4.36
C ILE A 138 -7.99 0.63 -3.32
N TRP A 139 -7.34 1.75 -3.63
CA TRP A 139 -6.51 2.47 -2.67
C TRP A 139 -7.33 2.94 -1.46
N ALA A 140 -8.44 3.65 -1.69
CA ALA A 140 -9.29 4.19 -0.64
C ALA A 140 -9.89 3.09 0.25
N MET A 141 -10.31 1.97 -0.32
CA MET A 141 -10.83 0.83 0.45
C MET A 141 -9.77 0.23 1.37
N ASN A 142 -8.54 -0.02 0.87
CA ASN A 142 -7.48 -0.63 1.68
C ASN A 142 -6.98 0.32 2.78
N VAL A 143 -6.70 1.58 2.43
CA VAL A 143 -6.26 2.59 3.41
C VAL A 143 -7.34 2.82 4.47
N GLY A 144 -8.59 3.00 4.05
CA GLY A 144 -9.71 3.24 4.96
C GLY A 144 -9.97 2.04 5.90
N TYR A 145 -9.90 0.81 5.37
CA TYR A 145 -10.06 -0.39 6.18
C TYR A 145 -8.95 -0.54 7.22
N ASN A 146 -7.68 -0.40 6.81
CA ASN A 146 -6.54 -0.46 7.71
C ASN A 146 -6.64 0.59 8.82
N GLN A 147 -7.01 1.83 8.47
CA GLN A 147 -7.19 2.90 9.45
C GLN A 147 -8.25 2.54 10.51
N VAL A 148 -9.41 2.02 10.09
CA VAL A 148 -10.46 1.57 11.01
C VAL A 148 -9.98 0.42 11.91
N VAL A 149 -9.26 -0.55 11.34
CA VAL A 149 -8.71 -1.69 12.09
C VAL A 149 -7.72 -1.23 13.15
N PHE A 150 -6.74 -0.39 12.80
CA PHE A 150 -5.74 0.10 13.76
C PHE A 150 -6.36 1.01 14.83
N GLN A 151 -7.32 1.86 14.46
CA GLN A 151 -8.05 2.68 15.43
C GLN A 151 -8.81 1.81 16.45
N ARG A 152 -9.43 0.72 16.00
CA ARG A 152 -10.11 -0.23 16.91
C ARG A 152 -9.12 -0.98 17.78
N HIS A 153 -7.99 -1.41 17.22
CA HIS A 153 -6.93 -2.09 17.97
C HIS A 153 -6.35 -1.20 19.08
N ALA A 154 -6.24 0.11 18.85
CA ALA A 154 -5.74 1.07 19.83
C ALA A 154 -6.60 1.16 21.12
N ARG A 155 -7.83 0.64 21.13
CA ARG A 155 -8.65 0.52 22.35
C ARG A 155 -8.04 -0.38 23.42
N SER A 156 -7.08 -1.22 23.05
CA SER A 156 -6.22 -1.95 23.99
C SER A 156 -5.54 -1.04 25.02
N LEU A 157 -5.24 0.22 24.66
CA LEU A 157 -4.64 1.22 25.55
C LEU A 157 -5.56 1.63 26.71
N VAL A 158 -6.87 1.43 26.57
CA VAL A 158 -7.87 1.69 27.62
C VAL A 158 -8.48 0.41 28.20
N GLY A 159 -7.85 -0.74 27.96
CA GLY A 159 -8.27 -2.02 28.52
C GLY A 159 -9.33 -2.77 27.71
N GLU A 160 -9.63 -2.35 26.48
CA GLU A 160 -10.58 -3.02 25.57
C GLU A 160 -9.85 -3.60 24.34
N PRO A 161 -9.10 -4.71 24.49
CA PRO A 161 -8.31 -5.24 23.39
C PRO A 161 -9.19 -5.79 22.27
N ILE A 162 -8.99 -5.27 21.06
CA ILE A 162 -9.51 -5.85 19.82
C ILE A 162 -8.32 -6.39 19.04
N ALA A 163 -8.29 -7.70 18.76
CA ALA A 163 -7.23 -8.31 17.99
C ALA A 163 -7.19 -7.76 16.56
N LEU A 164 -5.99 -7.67 15.98
CA LEU A 164 -5.85 -7.39 14.56
C LEU A 164 -6.36 -8.59 13.76
N PRO A 165 -7.16 -8.38 12.69
CA PRO A 165 -7.80 -9.46 11.93
C PRO A 165 -6.89 -10.08 10.87
N PHE A 166 -5.61 -9.70 10.81
CA PHE A 166 -4.69 -10.09 9.75
C PHE A 166 -4.01 -11.46 10.04
N PRO A 167 -3.73 -12.26 8.99
CA PRO A 167 -4.22 -12.12 7.61
C PRO A 167 -5.75 -12.30 7.53
N LEU A 168 -6.42 -11.52 6.68
CA LEU A 168 -7.88 -11.62 6.54
C LEU A 168 -8.30 -12.97 5.96
N ALA A 169 -9.36 -13.59 6.47
CA ALA A 169 -9.89 -14.82 5.91
C ALA A 169 -10.40 -14.63 4.46
N PRO A 170 -10.36 -15.66 3.58
CA PRO A 170 -10.88 -15.55 2.21
C PRO A 170 -12.34 -15.10 2.11
N ASN A 171 -13.13 -15.35 3.15
CA ASN A 171 -14.54 -14.99 3.27
C ASN A 171 -14.78 -13.79 4.20
N ASP A 172 -13.74 -13.04 4.57
CA ASP A 172 -13.87 -11.84 5.38
C ASP A 172 -14.79 -10.80 4.69
N HIS A 173 -15.51 -10.01 5.48
CA HIS A 173 -16.44 -9.03 4.96
C HIS A 173 -15.76 -7.97 4.07
N PHE A 174 -14.55 -7.54 4.42
CA PHE A 174 -13.79 -6.59 3.62
C PHE A 174 -13.32 -7.22 2.29
N VAL A 175 -12.79 -8.45 2.34
CA VAL A 175 -12.40 -9.21 1.14
C VAL A 175 -13.59 -9.37 0.18
N ASN A 176 -14.76 -9.70 0.71
CA ASN A 176 -15.99 -9.80 -0.08
C ASN A 176 -16.43 -8.45 -0.66
N ALA A 177 -16.24 -7.35 0.06
CA ALA A 177 -16.57 -6.01 -0.44
C ALA A 177 -15.64 -5.62 -1.61
N VAL A 178 -14.32 -5.79 -1.45
CA VAL A 178 -13.32 -5.51 -2.49
C VAL A 178 -13.57 -6.37 -3.73
N ARG A 179 -13.83 -7.68 -3.53
CA ARG A 179 -14.19 -8.58 -4.62
C ARG A 179 -15.45 -8.13 -5.39
N ARG A 180 -16.50 -7.72 -4.66
CA ARG A 180 -17.75 -7.25 -5.30
C ARG A 180 -17.52 -6.00 -6.13
N LEU A 181 -16.75 -5.04 -5.59
CA LEU A 181 -16.33 -3.85 -6.33
C LEU A 181 -15.55 -4.24 -7.59
N LEU A 182 -14.49 -5.03 -7.46
CA LEU A 182 -13.67 -5.42 -8.61
C LEU A 182 -14.49 -6.14 -9.68
N ASN A 183 -15.47 -6.95 -9.28
CA ASN A 183 -16.36 -7.65 -10.21
C ASN A 183 -17.43 -6.77 -10.88
N THR A 184 -17.54 -5.47 -10.55
CA THR A 184 -18.42 -4.57 -11.32
C THR A 184 -17.81 -4.17 -12.66
N TYR A 185 -16.49 -4.25 -12.80
CA TYR A 185 -15.78 -3.94 -14.03
C TYR A 185 -15.82 -5.14 -15.01
N PRO A 186 -15.78 -4.90 -16.33
CA PRO A 186 -16.00 -5.92 -17.35
C PRO A 186 -14.73 -6.76 -17.61
N TRP A 187 -14.23 -7.45 -16.59
CA TRP A 187 -13.12 -8.38 -16.71
C TRP A 187 -13.53 -9.60 -17.56
N ARG A 188 -12.59 -10.13 -18.35
CA ARG A 188 -12.76 -11.40 -19.06
C ARG A 188 -13.01 -12.54 -18.08
N GLU A 189 -12.29 -12.53 -16.97
CA GLU A 189 -12.36 -13.52 -15.89
C GLU A 189 -12.56 -12.79 -14.55
N PRO A 190 -13.82 -12.57 -14.13
CA PRO A 190 -14.12 -12.00 -12.82
C PRO A 190 -13.66 -12.92 -11.68
N ILE A 191 -13.48 -12.35 -10.49
CA ILE A 191 -13.00 -13.08 -9.32
C ILE A 191 -14.07 -14.09 -8.86
N SER A 192 -13.71 -15.36 -8.88
CA SER A 192 -14.48 -16.47 -8.33
C SER A 192 -14.02 -16.84 -6.92
N ASP A 193 -14.79 -17.66 -6.20
CA ASP A 193 -14.37 -18.19 -4.89
C ASP A 193 -13.06 -18.98 -4.99
N GLU A 194 -12.88 -19.71 -6.09
CA GLU A 194 -11.64 -20.44 -6.36
C GLU A 194 -10.48 -19.49 -6.65
N GLY A 195 -10.74 -18.38 -7.35
CA GLY A 195 -9.77 -17.31 -7.55
C GLY A 195 -9.27 -16.73 -6.22
N VAL A 196 -10.18 -16.47 -5.26
CA VAL A 196 -9.78 -15.99 -3.92
C VAL A 196 -8.87 -17.01 -3.20
N LYS A 197 -9.23 -18.31 -3.24
CA LYS A 197 -8.41 -19.36 -2.61
C LYS A 197 -7.04 -19.48 -3.26
N LYS A 198 -7.00 -19.49 -4.60
CA LYS A 198 -5.76 -19.50 -5.39
C LYS A 198 -4.88 -18.30 -5.02
N THR A 199 -5.45 -17.10 -4.92
CA THR A 199 -4.72 -15.91 -4.48
C THR A 199 -4.13 -16.08 -3.08
N CYS A 200 -4.91 -16.59 -2.11
CA CYS A 200 -4.39 -16.84 -0.76
C CYS A 200 -3.22 -17.83 -0.77
N GLN A 201 -3.35 -18.95 -1.50
CA GLN A 201 -2.30 -19.96 -1.62
C GLN A 201 -1.03 -19.39 -2.24
N LEU A 202 -1.14 -18.58 -3.30
CA LEU A 202 0.01 -17.95 -3.93
C LEU A 202 0.69 -16.94 -3.00
N LEU A 203 -0.08 -16.15 -2.24
CA LEU A 203 0.49 -15.23 -1.25
C LEU A 203 1.24 -15.99 -0.13
N GLU A 204 0.67 -17.09 0.39
CA GLU A 204 1.33 -17.95 1.39
C GLU A 204 2.64 -18.54 0.85
N GLN A 205 2.63 -19.05 -0.39
CA GLN A 205 3.83 -19.58 -1.06
C GLN A 205 4.95 -18.55 -1.21
N HIS A 206 4.61 -17.28 -1.36
CA HIS A 206 5.57 -16.17 -1.47
C HIS A 206 5.86 -15.49 -0.13
N GLY A 207 5.32 -16.00 0.98
CA GLY A 207 5.52 -15.45 2.32
C GLY A 207 4.89 -14.07 2.52
N LEU A 208 3.86 -13.73 1.75
CA LEU A 208 3.13 -12.45 1.79
C LEU A 208 1.84 -12.53 2.61
N ARG A 209 1.53 -13.73 3.11
CA ARG A 209 0.40 -14.08 3.96
C ARG A 209 0.85 -15.08 5.03
#